data_AF-A0A0A3YQ63-F1
#
_entry.id   AF-A0A0A3YQ63-F1
#
_cell.length_a   1.000
_cell.length_b   1.000
_cell.length_c   1.000
_cell.angle_alpha   90.00
_cell.angle_beta   90.00
_cell.angle_gamma   90.00
#
_symmetry.space_group_name_H-M   'P 1'
#
loop_
_entity.id
_entity.type
_entity.pdbx_description
1 polymer ?
#
loop_
_entity_poly.entity_id
_entity_poly.type
_entity_poly.pdbx_seq_one_letter_code
_entity_poly.pdbx_strand_id
1 'polypeptide(L)'
;MRTLLRSSNIIYVGRHRGSDRRQVTPSSLGVTCLVLVRHHQTDKAILVSDCGVYAKAVWVPKAMLTIHEPSERGVLVATMSKAFAEQKDLHPRFIDPELFNQATREVLESAVARAAKKRNFYRGHRSPHARHDSQNLFA
;
A
#
# COMPACT_ATOMS: atom_id res chain seq x y z
N MET A 1 -1.71 29.26 -49.73
CA MET A 1 -1.12 29.99 -48.58
C MET A 1 -1.44 29.23 -47.31
N ARG A 2 -0.41 28.82 -46.56
CA ARG A 2 -0.52 28.17 -45.25
C ARG A 2 -0.95 29.22 -44.21
N THR A 3 -1.95 28.93 -43.40
CA THR A 3 -2.24 29.67 -42.16
C THR A 3 -2.13 28.72 -40.96
N LEU A 4 -1.48 29.25 -39.93
CA LEU A 4 -0.93 28.55 -38.79
C LEU A 4 -1.98 28.28 -37.71
N LEU A 5 -1.85 27.10 -37.09
CA LEU A 5 -2.13 26.72 -35.70
C LEU A 5 -2.85 27.75 -34.80
N ARG A 6 -3.95 27.31 -34.19
CA ARG A 6 -4.26 27.67 -32.80
C ARG A 6 -4.81 26.46 -32.07
N SER A 7 -3.91 25.64 -31.52
CA SER A 7 -4.24 24.63 -30.51
C SER A 7 -4.62 25.34 -29.22
N SER A 8 -5.91 25.36 -28.90
CA SER A 8 -6.43 25.80 -27.61
C SER A 8 -6.16 24.70 -26.57
N ASN A 9 -5.02 24.77 -25.90
CA ASN A 9 -4.78 24.05 -24.65
C ASN A 9 -5.57 24.73 -23.53
N ILE A 10 -6.85 24.41 -23.41
CA ILE A 10 -7.65 24.78 -22.25
C ILE A 10 -7.36 23.75 -21.15
N ILE A 11 -6.50 24.11 -20.20
CA ILE A 11 -6.36 23.37 -18.94
C ILE A 11 -7.47 23.88 -18.01
N TYR A 12 -8.49 23.06 -17.75
CA TYR A 12 -9.45 23.32 -16.69
C TYR A 12 -8.75 23.26 -15.33
N VAL A 13 -8.38 24.41 -14.78
CA VAL A 13 -7.95 24.51 -13.38
C VAL A 13 -9.21 24.66 -12.54
N GLY A 14 -9.80 23.53 -12.15
CA GLY A 14 -10.89 23.49 -11.18
C GLY A 14 -10.49 24.19 -9.88
N ARG A 15 -11.24 25.22 -9.51
CA ARG A 15 -11.05 26.00 -8.29
C ARG A 15 -11.54 25.16 -7.10
N HIS A 16 -10.64 24.43 -6.44
CA HIS A 16 -10.99 23.73 -5.21
C HIS A 16 -11.04 24.70 -4.02
N ARG A 17 -12.25 25.04 -3.58
CA ARG A 17 -12.53 25.66 -2.28
C ARG A 17 -12.73 24.54 -1.26
N GLY A 18 -11.73 24.32 -0.42
CA GLY A 18 -11.74 23.41 0.72
C GLY A 18 -10.34 23.35 1.30
N SER A 19 -10.17 23.01 2.58
CA SER A 19 -8.85 22.78 3.17
C SER A 19 -8.25 21.50 2.59
N ASP A 20 -7.81 21.57 1.33
CA ASP A 20 -7.36 20.44 0.56
C ASP A 20 -6.04 19.95 1.14
N ARG A 21 -6.06 18.70 1.61
CA ARG A 21 -4.83 17.93 1.82
C ARG A 21 -4.06 18.00 0.51
N ARG A 22 -2.96 18.76 0.48
CA ARG A 22 -2.10 18.97 -0.70
C ARG A 22 -1.84 17.63 -1.39
N GLN A 23 -2.45 17.42 -2.57
CA GLN A 23 -2.17 16.25 -3.39
C GLN A 23 -0.69 16.30 -3.77
N VAL A 24 0.06 15.26 -3.39
CA VAL A 24 1.45 15.08 -3.82
C VAL A 24 1.43 14.15 -5.03
N THR A 25 2.24 14.45 -6.04
CA THR A 25 2.46 13.56 -7.19
C THR A 25 2.74 12.14 -6.68
N PRO A 26 1.97 11.12 -7.11
CA PRO A 26 2.15 9.75 -6.63
C PRO A 26 3.58 9.28 -6.91
N SER A 27 4.25 8.76 -5.88
CA SER A 27 5.65 8.37 -5.96
C SER A 27 5.88 7.10 -6.79
N SER A 28 4.85 6.26 -6.95
CA SER A 28 4.90 5.10 -7.84
C SER A 28 3.50 4.69 -8.32
N LEU A 29 3.18 5.03 -9.57
CA LEU A 29 1.99 4.54 -10.24
C LEU A 29 2.16 3.02 -10.48
N GLY A 30 1.32 2.20 -9.86
CA GLY A 30 1.28 0.75 -10.13
C GLY A 30 1.95 -0.14 -9.09
N VAL A 31 2.31 0.37 -7.91
CA VAL A 31 2.83 -0.43 -6.80
C VAL A 31 1.81 -0.51 -5.66
N THR A 32 1.71 -1.67 -5.00
CA THR A 32 0.82 -1.89 -3.86
C THR A 32 1.57 -2.52 -2.69
N CYS A 33 1.10 -2.24 -1.48
CA CYS A 33 1.59 -2.85 -0.25
C CYS A 33 0.50 -3.75 0.34
N LEU A 34 0.86 -5.00 0.58
CA LEU A 34 -0.01 -6.07 1.02
C LEU A 34 0.50 -6.61 2.36
N VAL A 35 -0.42 -7.13 3.16
CA VAL A 35 -0.08 -8.01 4.26
C VAL A 35 -0.30 -9.43 3.77
N LEU A 36 0.71 -10.28 3.97
CA LEU A 36 0.74 -11.65 3.47
C LEU A 36 1.12 -12.58 4.61
N VAL A 37 0.51 -13.75 4.65
CA VAL A 37 0.88 -14.83 5.56
C VAL A 37 1.75 -15.82 4.81
N ARG A 38 2.96 -16.05 5.32
CA ARG A 38 3.92 -17.01 4.80
C ARG A 38 3.60 -18.41 5.31
N HIS A 39 3.42 -19.32 4.38
CA HIS A 39 3.19 -20.75 4.66
C HIS A 39 4.44 -21.60 4.44
N HIS A 40 5.20 -21.28 3.39
CA HIS A 40 6.43 -21.99 3.06
C HIS A 40 7.41 -21.04 2.36
N GLN A 41 8.69 -21.40 2.36
CA GLN A 41 9.73 -20.63 1.70
C GLN A 41 10.76 -21.56 1.05
N THR A 42 11.07 -21.29 -0.21
CA THR A 42 12.22 -21.87 -0.91
C THR A 42 13.31 -20.81 -1.05
N ASP A 43 14.43 -21.18 -1.67
CA ASP A 43 15.51 -20.24 -1.96
C ASP A 43 15.05 -19.09 -2.88
N LYS A 44 14.21 -19.39 -3.89
CA LYS A 44 13.79 -18.43 -4.92
C LYS A 44 12.40 -17.84 -4.73
N ALA A 45 11.51 -18.49 -3.99
CA ALA A 45 10.11 -18.09 -3.87
C ALA A 45 9.56 -18.27 -2.46
N ILE A 46 8.42 -17.63 -2.20
CA ILE A 46 7.68 -17.72 -0.94
C ILE A 46 6.24 -18.09 -1.26
N LEU A 47 5.71 -19.07 -0.54
CA LEU A 47 4.29 -19.45 -0.61
C LEU A 47 3.54 -18.57 0.37
N VAL A 48 2.64 -17.73 -0.15
CA VAL A 48 1.95 -16.70 0.61
C VAL A 48 0.46 -16.70 0.34
N SER A 49 -0.34 -16.34 1.34
CA SER A 49 -1.77 -16.06 1.19
C SER A 49 -2.09 -14.70 1.78
N ASP A 50 -3.08 -13.99 1.26
CA ASP A 50 -3.65 -12.82 1.93
C ASP A 50 -4.54 -13.23 3.10
N CYS A 51 -5.33 -14.30 2.96
CA CYS A 51 -6.33 -14.73 3.95
C CYS A 51 -5.83 -15.61 5.11
N GLY A 52 -4.58 -16.05 5.10
CA GLY A 52 -4.08 -17.03 6.07
C GLY A 52 -4.43 -18.49 5.78
N VAL A 53 -5.22 -18.77 4.73
CA VAL A 53 -5.61 -20.13 4.36
C VAL A 53 -4.58 -20.74 3.41
N TYR A 54 -3.98 -21.86 3.80
CA TYR A 54 -2.96 -22.57 3.00
C TYR A 54 -3.46 -22.97 1.60
N ALA A 55 -4.72 -23.43 1.49
CA ALA A 55 -5.30 -23.87 0.22
C ALA A 55 -5.43 -22.75 -0.83
N LYS A 56 -5.43 -21.48 -0.40
CA LYS A 56 -5.46 -20.30 -1.27
C LYS A 56 -4.07 -19.67 -1.44
N ALA A 57 -3.02 -20.32 -0.95
CA ALA A 57 -1.69 -19.76 -1.01
C ALA A 57 -1.09 -19.87 -2.41
N VAL A 58 -0.34 -18.84 -2.79
CA VAL A 58 0.26 -18.67 -4.11
C VAL A 58 1.76 -18.52 -3.98
N TRP A 59 2.49 -19.18 -4.88
CA TRP A 59 3.94 -19.00 -4.98
C TRP A 59 4.27 -17.66 -5.61
N VAL A 60 5.04 -16.85 -4.87
CA VAL A 60 5.54 -15.57 -5.32
C VAL A 60 7.08 -15.59 -5.34
N PRO A 61 7.72 -15.30 -6.49
CA PRO A 61 9.17 -15.16 -6.56
C PRO A 61 9.66 -14.03 -5.65
N LYS A 62 10.75 -14.24 -4.91
CA LYS A 62 11.33 -13.21 -4.02
C LYS A 62 11.75 -11.96 -4.78
N ALA A 63 12.18 -12.10 -6.03
CA ALA A 63 12.54 -10.98 -6.92
C ALA A 63 11.37 -10.03 -7.21
N MET A 64 10.12 -10.48 -7.07
CA MET A 64 8.91 -9.67 -7.26
C MET A 64 8.40 -9.05 -5.95
N LEU A 65 9.09 -9.27 -4.83
CA LEU A 65 8.69 -8.82 -3.50
C LEU A 65 9.76 -7.92 -2.89
N THR A 66 9.33 -6.80 -2.34
CA THR A 66 10.12 -6.04 -1.37
C THR A 66 9.52 -6.25 0.01
N ILE A 67 10.20 -7.02 0.85
CA ILE A 67 9.81 -7.26 2.25
C ILE A 67 10.42 -6.16 3.10
N HIS A 68 9.59 -5.44 3.86
CA HIS A 68 10.04 -4.23 4.54
C HIS A 68 10.55 -4.44 5.96
N GLU A 69 10.10 -5.50 6.63
CA GLU A 69 10.41 -5.77 8.03
C GLU A 69 10.51 -7.29 8.24
N PRO A 70 11.23 -7.75 9.28
CA PRO A 70 11.32 -9.17 9.61
C PRO A 70 9.93 -9.77 9.84
N SER A 71 9.76 -11.00 9.38
CA SER A 71 8.50 -11.72 9.50
C SER A 71 8.28 -12.11 10.96
N GLU A 72 7.28 -11.53 11.62
CA GLU A 72 6.84 -11.99 12.93
C GLU A 72 5.68 -12.97 12.76
N ARG A 73 5.81 -14.16 13.36
CA ARG A 73 4.77 -15.21 13.32
C ARG A 73 4.30 -15.58 11.89
N GLY A 74 5.17 -15.41 10.90
CA GLY A 74 4.84 -15.67 9.50
C GLY A 74 4.05 -14.55 8.80
N VAL A 75 3.77 -13.43 9.45
CA VAL A 75 3.14 -12.25 8.83
C VAL A 75 4.19 -11.40 8.14
N LEU A 76 3.93 -11.04 6.89
CA LEU A 76 4.81 -10.27 6.02
C LEU A 76 4.12 -8.98 5.58
N VAL A 77 4.84 -7.86 5.65
CA VAL A 77 4.45 -6.62 4.96
C VAL A 77 5.31 -6.50 3.70
N ALA A 78 4.70 -6.75 2.55
CA ALA A 78 5.40 -6.82 1.28
C ALA A 78 4.86 -5.81 0.28
N THR A 79 5.76 -5.25 -0.52
CA THR A 79 5.42 -4.41 -1.66
C THR A 79 5.67 -5.17 -2.95
N MET A 80 4.74 -5.07 -3.89
CA MET A 80 4.83 -5.64 -5.24
C MET A 80 4.06 -4.78 -6.25
N SER A 81 4.18 -5.07 -7.55
CA SER A 81 3.37 -4.37 -8.54
C SER A 81 1.89 -4.75 -8.41
N LYS A 82 1.00 -3.78 -8.66
CA LYS A 82 -0.45 -3.96 -8.58
C LYS A 82 -0.93 -4.99 -9.60
N ALA A 83 -0.41 -4.94 -10.82
CA ALA A 83 -0.76 -5.89 -11.88
C ALA A 83 -0.37 -7.33 -11.51
N PHE A 84 0.79 -7.53 -10.89
CA PHE A 84 1.21 -8.85 -10.44
C PHE A 84 0.35 -9.36 -9.27
N ALA A 85 -0.02 -8.48 -8.33
CA ALA A 85 -0.95 -8.83 -7.25
C ALA A 85 -2.31 -9.27 -7.81
N GLU A 86 -2.88 -8.53 -8.77
CA GLU A 86 -4.14 -8.87 -9.43
C GLU A 86 -4.04 -10.19 -10.22
N GLN A 87 -2.93 -10.42 -10.93
CA GLN A 87 -2.69 -11.67 -11.65
C GLN A 87 -2.65 -12.89 -10.71
N LYS A 88 -2.18 -12.70 -9.47
CA LYS A 88 -2.09 -13.74 -8.45
C LYS A 88 -3.29 -13.77 -7.50
N ASP A 89 -4.33 -12.97 -7.78
CA ASP A 89 -5.52 -12.83 -6.95
C ASP A 89 -5.21 -12.47 -5.47
N LEU A 90 -4.17 -11.66 -5.25
CA LEU A 90 -3.75 -11.21 -3.92
C LEU A 90 -4.34 -9.84 -3.60
N HIS A 91 -5.15 -9.75 -2.54
CA HIS A 91 -5.90 -8.55 -2.23
C HIS A 91 -5.31 -7.73 -1.07
N PRO A 92 -5.26 -6.39 -1.16
CA PRO A 92 -4.70 -5.55 -0.09
C PRO A 92 -5.49 -5.54 1.22
N ARG A 93 -6.73 -6.01 1.24
CA ARG A 93 -7.67 -5.83 2.36
C ARG A 93 -8.28 -7.12 2.88
N PHE A 94 -7.90 -8.28 2.36
CA PHE A 94 -8.56 -9.54 2.72
C PHE A 94 -7.72 -10.34 3.71
N ILE A 95 -7.92 -10.11 5.01
CA ILE A 95 -7.42 -10.99 6.07
C ILE A 95 -8.54 -11.20 7.08
N ASP A 96 -8.85 -12.47 7.34
CA ASP A 96 -9.84 -12.88 8.35
C ASP A 96 -9.14 -13.00 9.72
N PRO A 97 -9.38 -12.06 10.66
CA PRO A 97 -8.72 -12.07 11.95
C PRO A 97 -9.17 -13.22 12.86
N GLU A 98 -10.28 -13.90 12.57
CA GLU A 98 -10.81 -14.99 13.41
C GLU A 98 -10.02 -16.29 13.27
N LEU A 99 -9.26 -16.43 12.19
CA LEU A 99 -8.41 -17.60 11.93
C LEU A 99 -7.12 -17.63 12.77
N PHE A 100 -6.85 -16.59 13.57
CA PHE A 100 -5.56 -16.41 14.24
C PHE A 100 -5.70 -16.30 15.76
N ASN A 101 -4.72 -16.87 16.48
CA ASN A 101 -4.56 -16.69 17.92
C ASN A 101 -4.39 -15.20 18.28
N GLN A 102 -4.80 -14.82 19.50
CA GLN A 102 -4.78 -13.41 19.96
C GLN A 102 -3.43 -12.70 19.75
N ALA A 103 -2.32 -13.35 20.11
CA ALA A 103 -0.99 -12.78 19.89
C ALA A 103 -0.63 -12.57 18.40
N THR A 104 -1.18 -13.38 17.50
CA THR A 104 -0.98 -13.22 16.05
C THR A 104 -1.88 -12.10 15.50
N ARG A 105 -3.05 -11.89 16.11
CA ARG A 105 -3.98 -10.82 15.75
C ARG A 105 -3.40 -9.43 15.99
N GLU A 106 -2.69 -9.23 17.10
CA GLU A 106 -2.00 -7.95 17.41
C GLU A 106 -0.91 -7.63 16.38
N VAL A 107 -0.11 -8.63 16.01
CA VAL A 107 0.91 -8.52 14.95
C VAL A 107 0.25 -8.20 13.62
N LEU A 108 -0.88 -8.87 13.32
CA LEU A 108 -1.63 -8.66 12.09
C LEU A 108 -2.20 -7.25 12.00
N GLU A 109 -2.81 -6.75 13.06
CA GLU A 109 -3.37 -5.39 13.12
C GLU A 109 -2.27 -4.34 12.90
N SER A 110 -1.13 -4.52 13.58
CA SER A 110 0.05 -3.68 13.38
C SER A 110 0.60 -3.74 11.95
N ALA A 111 0.60 -4.93 11.33
CA ALA A 111 1.00 -5.11 9.93
C ALA A 111 0.01 -4.44 8.96
N VAL A 112 -1.30 -4.55 9.20
CA VAL A 112 -2.35 -3.92 8.39
C VAL A 112 -2.25 -2.40 8.46
N ALA A 113 -2.04 -1.84 9.65
CA ALA A 113 -1.81 -0.40 9.83
C ALA A 113 -0.58 0.08 9.05
N ARG A 114 0.54 -0.66 9.13
CA ARG A 114 1.77 -0.36 8.37
C ARG A 114 1.55 -0.43 6.86
N ALA A 115 0.91 -1.49 6.36
CA ALA A 115 0.61 -1.64 4.93
C ALA A 115 -0.33 -0.53 4.44
N ALA A 116 -1.34 -0.15 5.23
CA ALA A 116 -2.23 0.96 4.91
C ALA A 116 -1.47 2.29 4.82
N LYS A 117 -0.58 2.58 5.77
CA LYS A 117 0.28 3.77 5.76
C LYS A 117 1.15 3.82 4.50
N LYS A 118 1.77 2.70 4.11
CA LYS A 118 2.58 2.61 2.88
C LYS A 118 1.77 2.75 1.61
N ARG A 119 0.58 2.13 1.53
CA ARG A 119 -0.32 2.34 0.39
C ARG A 119 -0.74 3.79 0.23
N ASN A 120 -1.05 4.47 1.33
CA ASN A 120 -1.38 5.89 1.31
C ASN A 120 -0.20 6.72 0.82
N PHE A 121 1.02 6.39 1.27
CA PHE A 121 2.25 7.02 0.79
C PHE A 121 2.45 6.84 -0.73
N TYR A 122 2.30 5.62 -1.27
CA TYR A 122 2.42 5.38 -2.72
C TYR A 122 1.35 6.10 -3.54
N ARG A 123 0.15 6.28 -2.98
CA ARG A 123 -0.95 7.05 -3.60
C ARG A 123 -0.73 8.57 -3.54
N GLY A 124 0.39 9.06 -3.01
CA GLY A 124 0.65 10.49 -2.89
C GLY A 124 -0.08 11.17 -1.72
N HIS A 125 -0.65 10.39 -0.79
CA HIS A 125 -1.19 10.91 0.45
C HIS A 125 -0.09 10.95 1.51
N ARG A 126 0.31 12.15 1.96
CA ARG A 126 1.14 12.27 3.15
C ARG A 126 0.37 11.79 4.38
N SER A 127 1.08 11.11 5.28
CA SER A 127 0.64 10.98 6.68
C SER A 127 0.29 12.38 7.18
N PRO A 128 -0.81 12.57 7.94
CA PRO A 128 -1.06 13.85 8.57
C PRO A 128 0.21 14.26 9.32
N HIS A 129 0.71 15.47 9.05
CA HIS A 129 1.80 16.03 9.83
C HIS A 129 1.35 15.96 11.29
N ALA A 130 2.20 15.48 12.20
CA ALA A 130 2.00 15.75 13.61
C ALA A 130 1.79 17.25 13.71
N ARG A 131 0.58 17.70 14.05
CA ARG A 131 0.35 19.10 14.34
C ARG A 131 1.35 19.39 15.45
N HIS A 132 2.27 20.30 15.21
CA HIS A 132 2.97 20.91 16.31
C HIS A 132 1.87 21.58 17.13
N ASP A 133 1.54 20.99 18.29
CA ASP A 133 0.71 21.60 19.32
C ASP A 133 1.43 22.81 19.98
N SER A 134 2.29 23.50 19.23
CA SER A 134 2.63 24.88 19.52
C SER A 134 1.46 25.74 19.03
N GLN A 135 0.32 25.66 19.72
CA GLN A 135 -0.57 26.80 19.78
C GLN A 135 0.30 28.01 20.16
N ASN A 136 0.18 29.09 19.39
CA ASN A 136 0.82 30.35 19.72
C ASN A 136 0.39 30.74 21.15
N LEU A 137 1.29 30.60 22.11
CA LEU A 137 1.14 31.02 23.52
C LEU A 137 1.14 32.56 23.69
N PHE A 138 0.78 33.29 22.64
CA PHE A 138 0.71 34.74 22.60
C PHE A 138 -0.67 35.15 22.08
N ALA A 139 -1.70 34.93 22.90
CA ALA A 139 -3.04 35.48 22.73
C ALA A 139 -3.59 35.85 24.10
#